data_AF-A0A067C9F9-F1
#
_entry.id   AF-A0A067C9F9-F1
#
_cell.length_a   1.000
_cell.length_b   1.000
_cell.length_c   1.000
_cell.angle_alpha   90.00
_cell.angle_beta   90.00
_cell.angle_gamma   90.00
#
_symmetry.space_group_name_H-M   'P 1'
#
loop_
_entity.id
_entity.type
_entity.pdbx_description
1 polymer ?
#
loop_
_entity_poly.entity_id
_entity_poly.type
_entity_poly.pdbx_seq_one_letter_code
_entity_poly.pdbx_strand_id
1 'polypeptide(L)'
;MDKQTPMKAVDAGALALPRHALDAPLAAQQTLWMAPSAFRNSTGRTSASYSWTDYHNEATVLTALPTFRSIRIRHLGGHDEELRDLGNNEREVTSVAFAAKRGHKVTRIDVTPWLEVRHNTALTRVCGLCTGLVSLAATVTIESDATILTAVIHAARHVKPHRMGFFRFTCDDDVDMGHCFAATTSLTSLKLQDSPRVIEGLVAASVPLPNITELRLHSSHADILKDIVTQRINHPRLRVLELAANYDADATFALALLPQLSALEELLFDLCT
;
A
#
# COMPACT_ATOMS: atom_id res chain seq x y z
N MET A 1 19.87 13.56 -51.61
CA MET A 1 19.68 14.71 -50.69
C MET A 1 19.21 14.15 -49.37
N ASP A 2 20.14 13.74 -48.52
CA ASP A 2 19.85 13.18 -47.20
C ASP A 2 19.82 14.31 -46.16
N LYS A 3 18.66 14.51 -45.55
CA LYS A 3 18.49 15.40 -44.40
C LYS A 3 18.84 14.63 -43.13
N GLN A 4 20.03 14.88 -42.63
CA GLN A 4 20.52 14.35 -41.35
C GLN A 4 19.86 15.13 -40.20
N THR A 5 18.97 14.47 -39.46
CA THR A 5 18.29 15.03 -38.29
C THR A 5 19.25 15.05 -37.09
N PRO A 6 19.44 16.19 -36.39
CA PRO A 6 20.35 16.24 -35.24
C PRO A 6 19.73 15.56 -34.01
N MET A 7 20.50 14.63 -33.44
CA MET A 7 20.22 13.95 -32.18
C MET A 7 20.27 14.98 -31.05
N LYS A 8 19.12 15.28 -30.41
CA LYS A 8 19.08 16.11 -29.20
C LYS A 8 19.82 15.40 -28.07
N ALA A 9 20.84 16.06 -27.53
CA ALA A 9 21.51 15.64 -26.31
C ALA A 9 20.49 15.59 -25.16
N VAL A 10 20.31 14.39 -24.59
CA VAL A 10 19.58 14.22 -23.34
C VAL A 10 20.52 14.65 -22.23
N ASP A 11 20.18 15.76 -21.58
CA ASP A 11 20.88 16.33 -20.44
C ASP A 11 20.81 15.36 -19.26
N ALA A 12 21.85 14.54 -19.09
CA ALA A 12 22.02 13.65 -17.95
C ALA A 12 22.56 14.46 -16.75
N GLY A 13 21.74 15.34 -16.21
CA GLY A 13 22.00 16.11 -15.00
C GLY A 13 21.92 15.27 -13.72
N ALA A 14 22.71 14.20 -13.60
CA ALA A 14 22.99 13.57 -12.33
C ALA A 14 24.07 14.41 -11.63
N LEU A 15 23.68 15.51 -10.96
CA LEU A 15 24.54 16.26 -10.06
C LEU A 15 25.05 15.30 -8.97
N ALA A 16 26.29 14.85 -9.10
CA ALA A 16 26.96 14.08 -8.08
C ALA A 16 27.07 14.95 -6.82
N LEU A 17 26.34 14.57 -5.78
CA LEU A 17 26.41 15.23 -4.47
C LEU A 17 27.88 15.22 -3.99
N PRO A 18 28.39 16.33 -3.42
CA PRO A 18 29.73 16.36 -2.85
C PRO A 18 29.86 15.26 -1.78
N ARG A 19 31.02 14.56 -1.75
CA ARG A 19 31.23 13.43 -0.81
C ARG A 19 30.94 13.81 0.65
N HIS A 20 31.32 15.02 1.07
CA HIS A 20 31.09 15.51 2.42
C HIS A 20 29.60 15.69 2.78
N ALA A 21 28.72 15.88 1.78
CA ALA A 21 27.27 15.98 2.00
C ALA A 21 26.63 14.63 2.36
N LEU A 22 27.38 13.52 2.20
CA LEU A 22 26.93 12.18 2.58
C LEU A 22 27.44 11.74 3.95
N ASP A 23 28.42 12.43 4.55
CA ASP A 23 29.03 12.01 5.82
C ASP A 23 28.00 11.96 6.96
N ALA A 24 27.20 13.03 7.11
CA ALA A 24 26.15 13.08 8.13
C ALA A 24 25.01 12.05 7.87
N PRO A 25 24.46 11.92 6.65
CA PRO A 25 23.50 10.86 6.34
C PRO A 25 24.02 9.44 6.55
N LEU A 26 25.28 9.16 6.20
CA LEU A 26 25.89 7.85 6.39
C LEU A 26 26.15 7.54 7.85
N ALA A 27 26.65 8.53 8.63
CA ALA A 27 26.80 8.39 10.08
C ALA A 27 25.45 8.14 10.75
N ALA A 28 24.42 8.89 10.38
CA ALA A 28 23.06 8.69 10.91
C ALA A 28 22.50 7.31 10.54
N GLN A 29 22.72 6.84 9.30
CA GLN A 29 22.33 5.50 8.88
C GLN A 29 23.05 4.41 9.69
N GLN A 30 24.36 4.58 9.95
CA GLN A 30 25.12 3.67 10.81
C GLN A 30 24.58 3.66 12.24
N THR A 31 24.28 4.83 12.82
CA THR A 31 23.65 4.93 14.14
C THR A 31 22.33 4.17 14.20
N LEU A 32 21.47 4.30 13.19
CA LEU A 32 20.20 3.57 13.13
C LEU A 32 20.40 2.06 13.03
N TRP A 33 21.42 1.60 12.29
CA TRP A 33 21.73 0.17 12.20
C TRP A 33 22.23 -0.43 13.51
N MET A 34 22.86 0.38 14.36
CA MET A 34 23.34 -0.04 15.67
C MET A 34 22.25 0.06 16.75
N ALA A 35 21.13 0.74 16.47
CA ALA A 35 20.01 0.87 17.39
C ALA A 35 19.16 -0.43 17.43
N PRO A 36 19.00 -1.10 18.58
CA PRO A 36 18.31 -2.40 18.68
C PRO A 36 16.81 -2.40 18.28
N SER A 37 16.15 -1.24 18.28
CA SER A 37 14.70 -1.10 18.00
C SER A 37 14.36 -0.83 16.53
N ALA A 38 15.23 -0.12 15.79
CA ALA A 38 14.86 0.52 14.53
C ALA A 38 14.66 -0.44 13.34
N PHE A 39 15.20 -1.66 13.38
CA PHE A 39 15.30 -2.54 12.20
C PHE A 39 14.70 -3.95 12.35
N ARG A 40 13.97 -4.25 13.44
CA ARG A 40 13.45 -5.62 13.67
C ARG A 40 12.64 -6.23 12.52
N ASN A 41 12.09 -5.42 11.60
CA ASN A 41 11.18 -5.88 10.56
C ASN A 41 11.60 -5.51 9.12
N SER A 42 12.85 -5.10 8.86
CA SER A 42 13.30 -4.84 7.48
C SER A 42 13.87 -6.11 6.84
N THR A 43 13.23 -6.63 5.79
CA THR A 43 13.70 -7.81 5.05
C THR A 43 14.88 -7.54 4.09
N GLY A 44 15.55 -6.37 4.19
CA GLY A 44 16.71 -6.06 3.36
C GLY A 44 17.44 -4.77 3.73
N ARG A 45 18.76 -4.71 3.45
CA ARG A 45 19.70 -3.64 3.83
C ARG A 45 19.42 -2.24 3.24
N THR A 46 18.49 -2.10 2.29
CA THR A 46 18.27 -0.84 1.54
C THR A 46 16.91 -0.19 1.75
N SER A 47 16.04 -0.79 2.57
CA SER A 47 14.71 -0.24 2.86
C SER A 47 14.64 0.18 4.32
N ALA A 48 14.29 1.44 4.54
CA ALA A 48 13.86 1.88 5.86
C ALA A 48 12.38 1.52 6.03
N SER A 49 12.04 0.89 7.14
CA SER A 49 10.67 0.79 7.60
C SER A 49 10.57 1.66 8.84
N TYR A 50 9.92 2.81 8.70
CA TYR A 50 9.85 3.77 9.78
C TYR A 50 8.45 3.79 10.40
N SER A 51 8.42 3.65 11.72
CA SER A 51 7.26 3.95 12.56
C SER A 51 7.61 5.24 13.29
N TRP A 52 6.82 6.29 13.10
CA TRP A 52 7.05 7.59 13.73
C TRP A 52 7.02 7.54 15.26
N THR A 53 6.37 6.51 15.81
CA THR A 53 6.29 6.24 17.25
C THR A 53 7.62 5.99 17.99
N ASP A 54 8.78 5.91 17.31
CA ASP A 54 10.10 5.79 17.96
C ASP A 54 10.80 7.17 18.04
N TYR A 55 10.31 7.98 18.97
CA TYR A 55 10.66 9.39 19.20
C TYR A 55 12.16 9.65 19.36
N HIS A 56 12.93 8.69 19.87
CA HIS A 56 14.34 8.92 20.19
C HIS A 56 15.25 9.00 18.96
N ASN A 57 14.75 8.61 17.79
CA ASN A 57 15.56 8.48 16.58
C ASN A 57 15.15 9.42 15.44
N GLU A 58 14.15 10.30 15.62
CA GLU A 58 13.57 11.11 14.54
C GLU A 58 14.63 11.93 13.78
N ALA A 59 15.42 12.75 14.47
CA ALA A 59 16.46 13.58 13.85
C ALA A 59 17.51 12.72 13.10
N THR A 60 17.85 11.57 13.65
CA THR A 60 18.76 10.60 13.03
C THR A 60 18.15 9.99 11.77
N VAL A 61 16.85 9.64 11.80
CA VAL A 61 16.11 9.14 10.63
C VAL A 61 16.05 10.20 9.54
N LEU A 62 15.64 11.43 9.87
CA LEU A 62 15.57 12.54 8.92
C LEU A 62 16.93 12.84 8.26
N THR A 63 18.02 12.73 9.03
CA THR A 63 19.39 12.90 8.53
C THR A 63 19.80 11.75 7.60
N ALA A 64 19.40 10.51 7.90
CA ALA A 64 19.70 9.33 7.08
C ALA A 64 18.80 9.19 5.83
N LEU A 65 17.62 9.83 5.79
CA LEU A 65 16.66 9.72 4.68
C LEU A 65 17.23 9.83 3.25
N PRO A 66 18.21 10.72 2.96
CA PRO A 66 18.80 10.80 1.63
C PRO A 66 19.44 9.50 1.15
N THR A 67 19.95 8.64 2.04
CA THR A 67 20.68 7.41 1.67
C THR A 67 19.75 6.23 1.39
N PHE A 68 18.51 6.24 1.88
CA PHE A 68 17.58 5.16 1.62
C PHE A 68 17.13 5.13 0.16
N ARG A 69 17.03 3.92 -0.38
CA ARG A 69 16.47 3.67 -1.72
C ARG A 69 14.94 3.68 -1.70
N SER A 70 14.36 3.15 -0.62
CA SER A 70 12.92 3.05 -0.43
C SER A 70 12.51 3.35 1.00
N ILE A 71 11.37 4.01 1.15
CA ILE A 71 10.75 4.39 2.41
C ILE A 71 9.41 3.64 2.53
N ARG A 72 9.12 3.10 3.71
CA ARG A 72 7.81 2.55 4.08
C ARG A 72 7.29 3.31 5.29
N ILE A 73 6.08 3.86 5.19
CA ILE A 73 5.41 4.60 6.25
C ILE A 73 4.38 3.66 6.87
N ARG A 74 4.51 3.31 8.16
CA ARG A 74 3.57 2.39 8.82
C ARG A 74 2.38 3.07 9.51
N HIS A 75 2.55 4.35 9.86
CA HIS A 75 1.55 5.11 10.60
C HIS A 75 1.63 6.56 10.14
N LEU A 76 0.77 6.94 9.18
CA LEU A 76 0.74 8.32 8.69
C LEU A 76 0.19 9.28 9.76
N GLY A 77 -0.75 8.82 10.60
CA GLY A 77 -1.42 9.66 11.60
C GLY A 77 -0.54 10.13 12.77
N GLY A 78 0.46 9.34 13.18
CA GLY A 78 1.36 9.74 14.30
C GLY A 78 2.23 10.96 13.98
N HIS A 79 2.51 11.20 12.70
CA HIS A 79 3.36 12.30 12.24
C HIS A 79 2.79 13.69 12.58
N ASP A 80 1.47 13.85 12.52
CA ASP A 80 0.82 15.16 12.66
C ASP A 80 0.67 15.60 14.14
N GLU A 81 0.67 14.65 15.10
CA GLU A 81 0.72 14.96 16.53
C GLU A 81 2.13 15.32 17.00
N GLU A 82 3.16 14.72 16.41
CA GLU A 82 4.56 14.96 16.77
C GLU A 82 5.07 16.32 16.28
N LEU A 83 4.68 16.72 15.07
CA LEU A 83 5.02 18.03 14.52
C LEU A 83 4.25 19.19 15.16
N ARG A 84 3.22 18.86 15.94
CA ARG A 84 2.46 19.83 16.74
C ARG A 84 3.31 20.47 17.84
N ASP A 85 4.25 19.72 18.41
CA ASP A 85 5.12 20.20 19.50
C ASP A 85 6.26 21.11 19.00
N LEU A 86 6.50 21.13 17.68
CA LEU A 86 7.56 21.92 17.06
C LEU A 86 7.10 23.28 16.50
N GLY A 87 5.79 23.58 16.46
CA GLY A 87 5.29 24.91 16.06
C GLY A 87 3.85 24.93 15.53
N ASN A 88 3.14 26.04 15.80
CA ASN A 88 1.70 26.27 15.56
C ASN A 88 1.15 25.79 14.19
N ASN A 89 -0.04 25.14 14.24
CA ASN A 89 -1.07 24.94 13.20
C ASN A 89 -0.71 24.40 11.79
N GLU A 90 0.55 24.10 11.48
CA GLU A 90 0.96 23.64 10.13
C GLU A 90 0.96 22.10 9.95
N ARG A 91 -0.04 21.38 10.51
CA ARG A 91 -0.09 19.90 10.47
C ARG A 91 -0.16 19.31 9.07
N GLU A 92 -1.05 19.82 8.20
CA GLU A 92 -1.14 19.32 6.82
C GLU A 92 0.12 19.63 5.99
N VAL A 93 0.86 20.67 6.37
CA VAL A 93 2.00 21.16 5.58
C VAL A 93 3.17 20.21 5.68
N THR A 94 3.39 19.56 6.81
CA THR A 94 4.58 18.73 7.06
C THR A 94 4.53 17.38 6.36
N SER A 95 3.43 16.63 6.49
CA SER A 95 3.19 15.36 5.79
C SER A 95 3.23 15.55 4.26
N VAL A 96 2.59 16.62 3.78
CA VAL A 96 2.57 16.98 2.35
C VAL A 96 3.94 17.46 1.88
N ALA A 97 4.67 18.28 2.64
CA ALA A 97 6.01 18.74 2.28
C ALA A 97 7.02 17.58 2.25
N PHE A 98 6.90 16.65 3.21
CA PHE A 98 7.67 15.41 3.19
C PHE A 98 7.41 14.63 1.89
N ALA A 99 6.14 14.39 1.57
CA ALA A 99 5.75 13.68 0.35
C ALA A 99 6.18 14.43 -0.92
N ALA A 100 6.12 15.77 -0.94
CA ALA A 100 6.60 16.56 -2.07
C ALA A 100 8.11 16.39 -2.28
N LYS A 101 8.89 16.35 -1.20
CA LYS A 101 10.36 16.23 -1.28
C LYS A 101 10.83 14.79 -1.53
N ARG A 102 10.12 13.80 -1.00
CA ARG A 102 10.58 12.40 -0.89
C ARG A 102 9.60 11.36 -1.45
N GLY A 103 8.45 11.76 -1.97
CA GLY A 103 7.39 10.87 -2.43
C GLY A 103 7.83 9.86 -3.49
N HIS A 104 8.79 10.21 -4.34
CA HIS A 104 9.40 9.29 -5.31
C HIS A 104 10.13 8.10 -4.67
N LYS A 105 10.49 8.17 -3.38
CA LYS A 105 11.10 7.06 -2.61
C LYS A 105 10.11 6.33 -1.73
N VAL A 106 8.90 6.88 -1.50
CA VAL A 106 7.89 6.25 -0.66
C VAL A 106 7.26 5.11 -1.46
N THR A 107 7.52 3.88 -1.03
CA THR A 107 7.10 2.65 -1.74
C THR A 107 5.90 1.97 -1.10
N ARG A 108 5.67 2.24 0.19
CA ARG A 108 4.53 1.70 0.94
C ARG A 108 4.02 2.69 1.96
N ILE A 109 2.70 2.79 2.07
CA ILE A 109 2.00 3.51 3.14
C ILE A 109 1.01 2.53 3.76
N ASP A 110 1.10 2.34 5.08
CA ASP A 110 0.07 1.70 5.87
C ASP A 110 -0.74 2.81 6.58
N VAL A 111 -2.02 2.87 6.25
CA VAL A 111 -3.00 3.80 6.80
C VAL A 111 -3.68 3.11 7.98
N THR A 112 -3.36 3.51 9.19
CA THR A 112 -3.98 2.98 10.42
C THR A 112 -5.10 3.90 10.89
N PRO A 113 -6.08 3.40 11.68
CA PRO A 113 -7.41 4.01 11.90
C PRO A 113 -7.44 5.26 12.81
N TRP A 114 -6.45 6.14 12.69
CA TRP A 114 -6.31 7.37 13.49
C TRP A 114 -6.45 8.65 12.67
N LEU A 115 -6.72 8.55 11.36
CA LEU A 115 -6.99 9.73 10.56
C LEU A 115 -8.36 10.28 10.96
N GLU A 116 -8.39 11.23 11.89
CA GLU A 116 -9.55 12.11 12.02
C GLU A 116 -9.96 12.62 10.63
N VAL A 117 -11.27 12.82 10.43
CA VAL A 117 -11.87 13.26 9.15
C VAL A 117 -11.09 14.38 8.45
N ARG A 118 -10.52 15.31 9.24
CA ARG A 118 -9.71 16.43 8.75
C ARG A 118 -8.46 16.02 7.96
N HIS A 119 -7.91 14.83 8.16
CA HIS A 119 -6.68 14.40 7.51
C HIS A 119 -6.90 13.67 6.17
N ASN A 120 -8.14 13.51 5.72
CA ASN A 120 -8.47 12.80 4.48
C ASN A 120 -7.98 13.54 3.22
N THR A 121 -8.03 14.87 3.27
CA THR A 121 -7.45 15.77 2.26
C THR A 121 -5.92 15.60 2.20
N ALA A 122 -5.27 15.53 3.37
CA ALA A 122 -3.84 15.33 3.47
C ALA A 122 -3.42 13.96 2.94
N LEU A 123 -4.12 12.88 3.29
CA LEU A 123 -3.84 11.54 2.77
C LEU A 123 -3.90 11.51 1.23
N THR A 124 -4.95 12.09 0.66
CA THR A 124 -5.11 12.19 -0.79
C THR A 124 -3.91 12.90 -1.44
N ARG A 125 -3.51 14.05 -0.87
CA ARG A 125 -2.36 14.83 -1.36
C ARG A 125 -1.05 14.07 -1.21
N VAL A 126 -0.80 13.47 -0.05
CA VAL A 126 0.40 12.68 0.23
C VAL A 126 0.52 11.54 -0.78
N CYS A 127 -0.54 10.75 -0.97
CA CYS A 127 -0.53 9.66 -1.94
C CYS A 127 -0.32 10.16 -3.37
N GLY A 128 -0.95 11.26 -3.77
CA GLY A 128 -0.73 11.87 -5.08
C GLY A 128 0.71 12.36 -5.32
N LEU A 129 1.43 12.75 -4.26
CA LEU A 129 2.84 13.15 -4.32
C LEU A 129 3.81 11.96 -4.25
N CYS A 130 3.36 10.80 -3.75
CA CYS A 130 4.16 9.58 -3.64
C CYS A 130 4.23 8.82 -4.96
N THR A 131 4.93 9.36 -5.96
CA THR A 131 5.05 8.74 -7.29
C THR A 131 5.76 7.37 -7.29
N GLY A 132 6.50 7.04 -6.23
CA GLY A 132 7.12 5.73 -6.02
C GLY A 132 6.23 4.71 -5.32
N LEU A 133 4.98 5.05 -4.98
CA LEU A 133 4.13 4.23 -4.14
C LEU A 133 3.68 2.97 -4.89
N VAL A 134 4.06 1.81 -4.36
CA VAL A 134 3.73 0.49 -4.94
C VAL A 134 2.68 -0.24 -4.10
N SER A 135 2.61 0.07 -2.81
CA SER A 135 1.73 -0.59 -1.86
C SER A 135 0.99 0.40 -0.98
N LEU A 136 -0.34 0.30 -0.94
CA LEU A 136 -1.16 1.02 0.02
C LEU A 136 -1.91 -0.03 0.84
N ALA A 137 -1.67 -0.06 2.15
CA ALA A 137 -2.47 -0.86 3.06
C ALA A 137 -3.32 0.06 3.91
N ALA A 138 -4.56 -0.31 4.19
CA ALA A 138 -5.40 0.43 5.13
C ALA A 138 -6.03 -0.51 6.14
N THR A 139 -5.99 -0.11 7.40
CA THR A 139 -6.73 -0.72 8.50
C THR A 139 -7.78 0.29 8.91
N VAL A 140 -9.04 -0.05 8.72
CA VAL A 140 -10.19 0.85 8.89
C VAL A 140 -11.10 0.18 9.90
N THR A 141 -11.26 0.76 11.07
CA THR A 141 -12.12 0.20 12.14
C THR A 141 -13.58 0.53 11.88
N ILE A 142 -14.49 -0.15 12.60
CA ILE A 142 -15.96 0.10 12.59
C ILE A 142 -16.31 1.58 12.80
N GLU A 143 -15.46 2.34 13.51
CA GLU A 143 -15.67 3.75 13.82
C GLU A 143 -15.13 4.71 12.74
N SER A 144 -14.57 4.18 11.65
CA SER A 144 -13.93 4.99 10.62
C SER A 144 -14.95 5.65 9.69
N ASP A 145 -14.75 6.94 9.43
CA ASP A 145 -15.61 7.74 8.55
C ASP A 145 -15.44 7.32 7.07
N ALA A 146 -16.55 7.24 6.33
CA ALA A 146 -16.60 6.99 4.88
C ALA A 146 -15.73 7.95 4.03
N THR A 147 -15.38 9.11 4.57
CA THR A 147 -14.45 10.05 3.95
C THR A 147 -13.01 9.55 3.93
N ILE A 148 -12.58 8.75 4.93
CA ILE A 148 -11.25 8.10 4.95
C ILE A 148 -11.16 7.12 3.79
N LEU A 149 -12.23 6.36 3.61
CA LEU A 149 -12.41 5.42 2.52
C LEU A 149 -12.31 6.10 1.16
N THR A 150 -13.08 7.18 0.97
CA THR A 150 -13.05 7.98 -0.26
C THR A 150 -11.65 8.50 -0.55
N ALA A 151 -10.92 8.95 0.49
CA ALA A 151 -9.54 9.41 0.35
C ALA A 151 -8.58 8.28 -0.04
N VAL A 152 -8.69 7.09 0.57
CA VAL A 152 -7.88 5.91 0.20
C VAL A 152 -8.16 5.47 -1.23
N ILE A 153 -9.42 5.42 -1.64
CA ILE A 153 -9.82 5.08 -3.02
C ILE A 153 -9.28 6.12 -4.00
N HIS A 154 -9.45 7.40 -3.69
CA HIS A 154 -8.98 8.48 -4.55
C HIS A 154 -7.45 8.44 -4.64
N ALA A 155 -6.74 8.27 -3.52
CA ALA A 155 -5.30 8.04 -3.48
C ALA A 155 -4.88 6.84 -4.35
N ALA A 156 -5.59 5.73 -4.23
CA ALA A 156 -5.34 4.51 -5.00
C ALA A 156 -5.50 4.72 -6.52
N ARG A 157 -6.40 5.61 -6.95
CA ARG A 157 -6.58 5.95 -8.38
C ARG A 157 -5.42 6.78 -8.95
N HIS A 158 -4.81 7.64 -8.15
CA HIS A 158 -3.69 8.49 -8.59
C HIS A 158 -2.37 7.76 -8.62
N VAL A 159 -2.27 6.71 -7.81
CA VAL A 159 -1.10 5.86 -7.74
C VAL A 159 -1.30 4.71 -8.73
N LYS A 160 -0.23 4.08 -9.20
CA LYS A 160 -0.31 2.76 -9.82
C LYS A 160 0.06 1.70 -8.78
N PRO A 161 -0.71 1.55 -7.68
CA PRO A 161 -0.32 0.61 -6.65
C PRO A 161 -0.43 -0.77 -7.26
N HIS A 162 0.69 -1.48 -7.28
CA HIS A 162 0.68 -2.87 -7.69
C HIS A 162 0.01 -3.70 -6.60
N ARG A 163 0.08 -3.27 -5.34
CA ARG A 163 -0.44 -4.02 -4.19
C ARG A 163 -1.37 -3.18 -3.33
N MET A 164 -2.54 -3.70 -3.03
CA MET A 164 -3.49 -3.08 -2.10
C MET A 164 -3.97 -4.11 -1.09
N GLY A 165 -3.99 -3.74 0.19
CA GLY A 165 -4.40 -4.63 1.26
C GLY A 165 -5.26 -3.92 2.29
N PHE A 166 -6.42 -4.49 2.58
CA PHE A 166 -7.32 -4.02 3.63
C PHE A 166 -7.46 -5.11 4.69
N PHE A 167 -7.33 -4.72 5.94
CA PHE A 167 -7.48 -5.60 7.09
C PHE A 167 -8.55 -5.07 8.02
N ARG A 168 -9.53 -5.95 8.35
CA ARG A 168 -10.63 -5.72 9.30
C ARG A 168 -11.46 -4.48 8.94
N PHE A 169 -12.01 -4.46 7.74
CA PHE A 169 -12.76 -3.33 7.21
C PHE A 169 -14.27 -3.49 7.42
N THR A 170 -14.89 -2.51 8.05
CA THR A 170 -16.34 -2.40 8.23
C THR A 170 -16.72 -0.92 8.16
N CYS A 171 -17.46 -0.52 7.14
CA CYS A 171 -18.01 0.82 6.94
C CYS A 171 -19.42 0.70 6.33
N ASP A 172 -20.19 1.79 6.31
CA ASP A 172 -21.52 1.78 5.70
C ASP A 172 -21.45 1.75 4.15
N ASP A 173 -20.35 2.28 3.58
CA ASP A 173 -20.11 2.45 2.13
C ASP A 173 -19.24 1.34 1.50
N ASP A 174 -19.20 0.17 2.12
CA ASP A 174 -18.32 -0.95 1.74
C ASP A 174 -18.51 -1.43 0.29
N VAL A 175 -19.74 -1.36 -0.22
CA VAL A 175 -20.10 -1.82 -1.58
C VAL A 175 -19.41 -0.98 -2.65
N ASP A 176 -19.45 0.35 -2.53
CA ASP A 176 -18.83 1.27 -3.48
C ASP A 176 -17.30 1.10 -3.52
N MET A 177 -16.69 0.71 -2.40
CA MET A 177 -15.28 0.34 -2.39
C MET A 177 -15.00 -0.92 -3.22
N GLY A 178 -15.83 -1.95 -3.08
CA GLY A 178 -15.76 -3.14 -3.93
C GLY A 178 -15.81 -2.78 -5.42
N HIS A 179 -16.72 -1.89 -5.82
CA HIS A 179 -16.78 -1.35 -7.17
C HIS A 179 -15.50 -0.61 -7.58
N CYS A 180 -14.93 0.21 -6.70
CA CYS A 180 -13.70 0.93 -6.98
C CYS A 180 -12.49 0.00 -7.17
N PHE A 181 -12.38 -1.08 -6.41
CA PHE A 181 -11.34 -2.10 -6.64
C PHE A 181 -11.54 -2.80 -7.97
N ALA A 182 -12.78 -3.16 -8.29
CA ALA A 182 -13.12 -3.76 -9.58
C ALA A 182 -12.72 -2.85 -10.77
N ALA A 183 -12.90 -1.54 -10.62
CA ALA A 183 -12.50 -0.55 -11.61
C ALA A 183 -10.98 -0.28 -11.67
N THR A 184 -10.22 -0.67 -10.64
CA THR A 184 -8.78 -0.40 -10.54
C THR A 184 -7.98 -1.44 -11.34
N THR A 185 -7.89 -1.24 -12.65
CA THR A 185 -7.23 -2.19 -13.58
C THR A 185 -5.74 -2.43 -13.30
N SER A 186 -5.05 -1.55 -12.58
CA SER A 186 -3.63 -1.71 -12.23
C SER A 186 -3.37 -2.63 -11.04
N LEU A 187 -4.43 -3.11 -10.38
CA LEU A 187 -4.30 -3.91 -9.16
C LEU A 187 -3.72 -5.29 -9.49
N THR A 188 -2.60 -5.65 -8.83
CA THR A 188 -1.95 -6.98 -9.00
C THR A 188 -1.98 -7.83 -7.73
N SER A 189 -2.17 -7.22 -6.56
CA SER A 189 -2.34 -7.91 -5.29
C SER A 189 -3.50 -7.28 -4.53
N LEU A 190 -4.46 -8.12 -4.12
CA LEU A 190 -5.63 -7.73 -3.35
C LEU A 190 -5.74 -8.62 -2.12
N LYS A 191 -5.65 -8.03 -0.94
CA LYS A 191 -5.97 -8.70 0.33
C LYS A 191 -7.19 -8.03 0.97
N LEU A 192 -8.24 -8.80 1.23
CA LEU A 192 -9.44 -8.37 1.95
C LEU A 192 -9.66 -9.34 3.11
N GLN A 193 -9.52 -8.85 4.34
CA GLN A 193 -9.71 -9.66 5.53
C GLN A 193 -10.83 -9.11 6.40
N ASP A 194 -11.81 -9.96 6.75
CA ASP A 194 -12.98 -9.60 7.57
C ASP A 194 -13.72 -8.39 6.97
N SER A 195 -14.02 -8.45 5.66
CA SER A 195 -14.59 -7.32 4.89
C SER A 195 -15.76 -7.76 3.98
N PRO A 196 -16.79 -8.43 4.50
CA PRO A 196 -17.79 -9.14 3.70
C PRO A 196 -18.50 -8.22 2.70
N ARG A 197 -18.90 -7.01 3.10
CA ARG A 197 -19.63 -6.08 2.24
C ARG A 197 -18.78 -5.50 1.10
N VAL A 198 -17.47 -5.40 1.30
CA VAL A 198 -16.53 -5.01 0.24
C VAL A 198 -16.43 -6.10 -0.81
N ILE A 199 -16.36 -7.34 -0.35
CA ILE A 199 -16.32 -8.52 -1.21
C ILE A 199 -17.65 -8.64 -1.97
N GLU A 200 -18.79 -8.37 -1.32
CA GLU A 200 -20.10 -8.24 -1.98
C GLU A 200 -20.10 -7.17 -3.06
N GLY A 201 -19.56 -5.97 -2.78
CA GLY A 201 -19.43 -4.91 -3.77
C GLY A 201 -18.54 -5.31 -4.95
N LEU A 202 -17.48 -6.09 -4.71
CA LEU A 202 -16.61 -6.61 -5.75
C LEU A 202 -17.35 -7.61 -6.66
N VAL A 203 -18.19 -8.47 -6.09
CA VAL A 203 -19.07 -9.38 -6.83
C VAL A 203 -20.13 -8.60 -7.61
N ALA A 204 -20.81 -7.65 -6.96
CA ALA A 204 -21.87 -6.84 -7.55
C ALA A 204 -21.37 -6.01 -8.75
N ALA A 205 -20.15 -5.49 -8.67
CA ALA A 205 -19.51 -4.77 -9.77
C ALA A 205 -19.43 -5.60 -11.06
N SER A 206 -19.34 -6.93 -10.93
CA SER A 206 -19.26 -7.85 -12.05
C SER A 206 -18.17 -7.52 -13.08
N VAL A 207 -17.10 -6.84 -12.65
CA VAL A 207 -15.95 -6.46 -13.49
C VAL A 207 -14.84 -7.51 -13.33
N PRO A 208 -14.26 -8.03 -14.42
CA PRO A 208 -13.08 -8.88 -14.36
C PRO A 208 -11.88 -8.17 -13.74
N LEU A 209 -11.03 -8.93 -13.05
CA LEU A 209 -9.78 -8.48 -12.42
C LEU A 209 -8.55 -9.10 -13.12
N PRO A 210 -8.26 -8.72 -14.38
CA PRO A 210 -7.37 -9.49 -15.26
C PRO A 210 -5.88 -9.45 -14.88
N ASN A 211 -5.50 -8.54 -13.98
CA ASN A 211 -4.12 -8.29 -13.57
C ASN A 211 -3.79 -8.79 -12.16
N ILE A 212 -4.75 -9.36 -11.43
CA ILE A 212 -4.52 -9.92 -10.11
C ILE A 212 -3.63 -11.16 -10.22
N THR A 213 -2.49 -11.10 -9.55
CA THR A 213 -1.54 -12.20 -9.36
C THR A 213 -1.52 -12.71 -7.93
N GLU A 214 -1.98 -11.92 -6.96
CA GLU A 214 -2.09 -12.32 -5.56
C GLU A 214 -3.49 -11.96 -5.04
N LEU A 215 -4.25 -12.97 -4.62
CA LEU A 215 -5.59 -12.78 -4.08
C LEU A 215 -5.69 -13.45 -2.72
N ARG A 216 -6.01 -12.67 -1.69
CA ARG A 216 -6.17 -13.15 -0.32
C ARG A 216 -7.51 -12.66 0.22
N LEU A 217 -8.50 -13.53 0.33
CA LEU A 217 -9.87 -13.17 0.70
C LEU A 217 -10.30 -13.93 1.96
N HIS A 218 -10.81 -13.21 2.96
CA HIS A 218 -11.46 -13.77 4.13
C HIS A 218 -12.92 -13.32 4.16
N SER A 219 -13.85 -14.27 4.06
CA SER A 219 -15.29 -14.02 4.13
C SER A 219 -16.00 -15.17 4.82
N SER A 220 -16.99 -14.88 5.66
CA SER A 220 -17.89 -15.89 6.22
C SER A 220 -18.78 -16.57 5.17
N HIS A 221 -18.86 -16.03 3.95
CA HIS A 221 -19.75 -16.46 2.87
C HIS A 221 -18.96 -17.12 1.72
N ALA A 222 -19.02 -18.44 1.63
CA ALA A 222 -18.23 -19.24 0.66
C ALA A 222 -18.68 -19.05 -0.79
N ASP A 223 -19.97 -18.81 -1.01
CA ASP A 223 -20.58 -18.56 -2.33
C ASP A 223 -20.02 -17.29 -2.99
N ILE A 224 -19.82 -16.24 -2.20
CA ILE A 224 -19.21 -14.99 -2.65
C ILE A 224 -17.74 -15.21 -3.06
N LEU A 225 -16.98 -15.97 -2.27
CA LEU A 225 -15.59 -16.32 -2.61
C LEU A 225 -15.54 -17.13 -3.91
N LYS A 226 -16.46 -18.09 -4.06
CA LYS A 226 -16.60 -18.90 -5.27
C LYS A 226 -16.87 -18.04 -6.49
N ASP A 227 -17.79 -17.08 -6.44
CA ASP A 227 -18.08 -16.20 -7.58
C ASP A 227 -16.83 -15.46 -8.05
N ILE A 228 -16.11 -14.82 -7.11
CA ILE A 228 -14.89 -14.07 -7.43
C ILE A 228 -13.85 -14.98 -8.07
N VAL A 229 -13.51 -16.07 -7.39
CA VAL A 229 -12.41 -16.94 -7.81
C VAL A 229 -12.75 -17.63 -9.13
N THR A 230 -14.00 -18.05 -9.37
CA THR A 230 -14.36 -18.77 -10.60
C THR A 230 -14.62 -17.86 -11.79
N GLN A 231 -15.18 -16.66 -11.60
CA GLN A 231 -15.68 -15.83 -12.71
C GLN A 231 -14.87 -14.55 -12.95
N ARG A 232 -14.17 -14.03 -11.95
CA ARG A 232 -13.61 -12.67 -12.01
C ARG A 232 -12.10 -12.64 -12.17
N ILE A 233 -11.41 -13.73 -11.85
CA ILE A 233 -9.94 -13.80 -11.87
C ILE A 233 -9.44 -14.44 -13.17
N ASN A 234 -8.30 -13.95 -13.66
CA ASN A 234 -7.55 -14.59 -14.73
C ASN A 234 -6.64 -15.70 -14.16
N HIS A 235 -7.13 -16.94 -14.11
CA HIS A 235 -6.48 -18.06 -13.41
C HIS A 235 -5.02 -18.32 -13.80
N PRO A 236 -4.62 -18.31 -15.09
CA PRO A 236 -3.24 -18.59 -15.48
C PRO A 236 -2.20 -17.58 -14.95
N ARG A 237 -2.62 -16.44 -14.41
CA ARG A 237 -1.72 -15.42 -13.85
C ARG A 237 -1.69 -15.41 -12.32
N LEU A 238 -2.60 -16.13 -11.67
CA LEU A 238 -2.72 -16.13 -10.22
C LEU A 238 -1.58 -16.97 -9.61
N ARG A 239 -0.73 -16.31 -8.82
CA ARG A 239 0.43 -16.88 -8.14
C ARG A 239 0.15 -17.21 -6.67
N VAL A 240 -0.68 -16.40 -6.03
CA VAL A 240 -1.05 -16.58 -4.62
C VAL A 240 -2.57 -16.58 -4.50
N LEU A 241 -3.11 -17.64 -3.91
CA LEU A 241 -4.52 -17.73 -3.53
C LEU A 241 -4.62 -18.12 -2.05
N GLU A 242 -5.15 -17.21 -1.24
CA GLU A 242 -5.54 -17.47 0.15
C GLU A 242 -7.05 -17.28 0.26
N LEU A 243 -7.74 -18.33 0.67
CA LEU A 243 -9.16 -18.27 0.99
C LEU A 243 -9.33 -18.63 2.46
N ALA A 244 -9.97 -17.74 3.19
CA ALA A 244 -10.35 -17.96 4.56
C ALA A 244 -11.86 -17.80 4.69
N ALA A 245 -12.50 -18.70 5.42
CA ALA A 245 -13.95 -18.64 5.64
C ALA A 245 -14.34 -19.29 6.98
N ASN A 246 -15.61 -19.26 7.35
CA ASN A 246 -16.06 -19.98 8.55
C ASN A 246 -16.07 -21.50 8.29
N TYR A 247 -16.07 -22.30 9.37
CA TYR A 247 -15.90 -23.78 9.41
C TYR A 247 -16.78 -24.62 8.46
N ASP A 248 -17.75 -24.02 7.76
CA ASP A 248 -18.68 -24.71 6.85
C ASP A 248 -18.44 -24.37 5.36
N ALA A 249 -17.39 -23.62 5.04
CA ALA A 249 -17.09 -23.23 3.68
C ALA A 249 -16.39 -24.35 2.90
N ASP A 250 -17.12 -24.95 1.96
CA ASP A 250 -16.62 -25.93 1.01
C ASP A 250 -15.61 -25.30 0.04
N ALA A 251 -14.32 -25.66 0.18
CA ALA A 251 -13.25 -25.18 -0.69
C ALA A 251 -13.04 -26.04 -1.96
N THR A 252 -13.88 -27.06 -2.21
CA THR A 252 -13.73 -27.96 -3.38
C THR A 252 -13.79 -27.22 -4.70
N PHE A 253 -14.51 -26.09 -4.80
CA PHE A 253 -14.53 -25.26 -6.00
C PHE A 253 -13.14 -24.71 -6.34
N ALA A 254 -12.32 -24.36 -5.34
CA ALA A 254 -10.97 -23.86 -5.55
C ALA A 254 -10.03 -25.00 -5.99
N LEU A 255 -10.21 -26.20 -5.41
CA LEU A 255 -9.49 -27.40 -5.84
C LEU A 255 -9.82 -27.79 -7.29
N ALA A 256 -11.07 -27.64 -7.71
CA ALA A 256 -11.49 -27.89 -9.09
C ALA A 256 -10.83 -26.94 -10.11
N LEU A 257 -10.34 -25.78 -9.66
CA LEU A 257 -9.64 -24.80 -10.51
C LEU A 257 -8.14 -25.06 -10.62
N LEU A 258 -7.54 -25.96 -9.83
CA LEU A 258 -6.10 -26.23 -9.85
C LEU A 258 -5.51 -26.46 -11.26
N PRO A 259 -6.16 -27.21 -12.18
CA PRO A 259 -5.63 -27.37 -13.54
C PRO A 259 -5.51 -26.07 -14.34
N GLN A 260 -6.26 -25.03 -13.96
CA GLN A 260 -6.28 -23.71 -14.63
C GLN A 260 -5.32 -22.71 -13.97
N LEU A 261 -4.84 -23.01 -12.76
CA LEU A 261 -3.96 -22.18 -11.95
C LEU A 261 -2.48 -22.51 -12.22
N SER A 262 -2.06 -22.46 -13.48
CA SER A 262 -0.73 -22.91 -13.92
C SER A 262 0.46 -22.10 -13.39
N ALA A 263 0.22 -20.88 -12.90
CA ALA A 263 1.23 -20.02 -12.28
C ALA A 263 1.18 -20.02 -10.74
N LEU A 264 0.35 -20.87 -10.12
CA LEU A 264 0.15 -20.88 -8.68
C LEU A 264 1.40 -21.37 -7.94
N GLU A 265 1.87 -20.54 -7.01
CA GLU A 265 3.03 -20.78 -6.16
C GLU A 265 2.62 -21.01 -4.70
N GLU A 266 1.54 -20.36 -4.26
CA GLU A 266 1.03 -20.43 -2.88
C GLU A 266 -0.49 -20.63 -2.89
N LEU A 267 -0.94 -21.70 -2.24
CA LEU A 267 -2.35 -21.98 -1.98
C LEU A 267 -2.55 -22.18 -0.48
N LEU A 268 -3.43 -21.37 0.10
CA LEU A 268 -3.77 -21.41 1.51
C LEU A 268 -5.28 -21.48 1.69
N PHE A 269 -5.71 -22.41 2.52
CA PHE A 269 -7.08 -22.48 3.04
C PHE A 269 -7.00 -22.31 4.55
N ASP A 270 -7.66 -21.29 5.08
CA ASP A 270 -7.79 -21.08 6.52
C ASP A 270 -9.25 -21.26 6.92
N LEU A 271 -9.50 -22.12 7.91
CA LEU A 271 -10.84 -22.40 8.42
C LEU A 271 -11.88 -22.93 7.36
N CYS A 272 -11.44 -23.36 6.18
CA CYS A 272 -12.31 -24.03 5.18
C CYS A 272 -12.37 -25.55 5.40
N THR A 273 -13.46 -26.19 4.94
CA THR A 273 -13.63 -27.66 4.91
C THR A 273 -13.47 -28.26 3.52
#